data_AF-A0A160PAB1-F1
#
_entry.id   AF-A0A160PAB1-F1
#
_cell.length_a   1.000
_cell.length_b   1.000
_cell.length_c   1.000
_cell.angle_alpha   90.00
_cell.angle_beta   90.00
_cell.angle_gamma   90.00
#
_symmetry.space_group_name_H-M   'P 1'
#
loop_
_entity.id
_entity.type
_entity.pdbx_description
1 polymer ?
#
loop_
_entity_poly.entity_id
_entity_poly.type
_entity_poly.pdbx_seq_one_letter_code
_entity_poly.pdbx_strand_id
1 'polypeptide(L)'
;MTGRTPSRQDSLLGQATVRSLLGGIPSARESGGDALAELAGLVRKEADELDGIAEQLQSLAEYAIDQLKVITEGRDQYRHRSTDGVLQLTGLRIDMLLARRGAAVQHLTALCAAYKQASPPAAVPAPGLAPSPAPARRAARR
;
A
#
# COMPACT_ATOMS: atom_id res chain seq x y z
N MET A 1 -22.95 20.87 -0.27
CA MET A 1 -21.99 20.00 0.44
C MET A 1 -21.41 19.03 -0.58
N THR A 2 -20.25 19.34 -1.14
CA THR A 2 -19.57 18.52 -2.15
C THR A 2 -18.84 17.39 -1.44
N GLY A 3 -19.47 16.23 -1.35
CA GLY A 3 -18.82 14.99 -0.92
C GLY A 3 -17.75 14.64 -1.93
N ARG A 4 -16.48 14.89 -1.59
CA ARG A 4 -15.33 14.38 -2.32
C ARG A 4 -15.38 12.86 -2.16
N THR A 5 -15.84 12.15 -3.18
CA THR A 5 -15.71 10.70 -3.25
C THR A 5 -14.22 10.36 -3.10
N PRO A 6 -13.83 9.50 -2.15
CA PRO A 6 -12.44 9.06 -2.06
C PRO A 6 -12.09 8.44 -3.40
N SER A 7 -11.00 8.91 -4.00
CA SER A 7 -10.60 8.43 -5.30
C SER A 7 -10.23 6.96 -5.14
N ARG A 8 -10.47 6.10 -6.15
CA ARG A 8 -10.07 4.68 -6.12
C ARG A 8 -8.58 4.49 -5.79
N GLN A 9 -7.77 5.52 -6.00
CA GLN A 9 -6.35 5.62 -5.63
C GLN A 9 -6.10 5.77 -4.11
N ASP A 10 -7.06 6.29 -3.34
CA ASP A 10 -7.02 6.33 -1.87
C ASP A 10 -7.30 4.95 -1.24
N SER A 11 -7.82 4.01 -2.04
CA SER A 11 -8.26 2.69 -1.59
C SER A 11 -7.16 1.61 -1.59
N LEU A 12 -6.00 1.89 -2.19
CA LEU A 12 -4.90 0.93 -2.32
C LEU A 12 -3.80 1.20 -1.28
N LEU A 13 -4.18 1.09 0.00
CA LEU A 13 -3.32 1.33 1.15
C LEU A 13 -2.02 0.51 1.12
N GLY A 14 -2.10 -0.78 0.82
CA GLY A 14 -0.96 -1.69 0.73
C GLY A 14 -0.02 -1.31 -0.41
N GLN A 15 -0.54 -1.12 -1.62
CA GLN A 15 0.29 -0.69 -2.75
C GLN A 15 0.88 0.72 -2.55
N ALA A 16 0.16 1.63 -1.87
CA ALA A 16 0.70 2.94 -1.49
C ALA A 16 1.83 2.81 -0.48
N THR A 17 1.70 1.91 0.50
CA THR A 17 2.74 1.61 1.49
C THR A 17 3.99 1.06 0.81
N VAL A 18 3.84 0.10 -0.10
CA VAL A 18 4.97 -0.44 -0.88
C VAL A 18 5.65 0.65 -1.70
N ARG A 19 4.88 1.49 -2.40
CA ARG A 19 5.44 2.61 -3.18
C ARG A 19 6.19 3.62 -2.30
N SER A 20 5.65 3.94 -1.12
CA SER A 20 6.31 4.83 -0.17
C SER A 20 7.62 4.25 0.36
N LEU A 21 7.65 2.94 0.64
CA LEU A 21 8.84 2.29 1.16
C LEU A 21 9.87 2.04 0.06
N LEU A 22 9.49 1.45 -1.07
CA LEU A 22 10.41 0.96 -2.09
C LEU A 22 10.61 1.93 -3.27
N GLY A 23 9.83 3.01 -3.37
CA GLY A 23 9.83 3.93 -4.52
C GLY A 23 9.06 3.41 -5.74
N GLY A 24 8.51 2.20 -5.68
CA GLY A 24 7.78 1.52 -6.74
C GLY A 24 7.22 0.18 -6.27
N ILE A 25 6.40 -0.49 -7.09
CA ILE A 25 5.95 -1.86 -6.80
C ILE A 25 6.97 -2.83 -7.43
N PRO A 26 7.70 -3.62 -6.63
CA PRO A 26 8.75 -4.49 -7.14
C PRO A 26 8.16 -5.50 -8.10
N SER A 27 8.86 -5.82 -9.18
CA SER A 27 8.41 -6.80 -10.17
C SER A 27 9.41 -7.94 -10.28
N ALA A 28 8.91 -9.17 -10.35
CA ALA A 28 9.73 -10.39 -10.44
C ALA A 28 10.73 -10.37 -11.61
N ARG A 29 10.46 -9.58 -12.65
CA ARG A 29 11.29 -9.45 -13.84
C ARG A 29 12.50 -8.53 -13.65
N GLU A 30 12.43 -7.63 -12.68
CA GLU A 30 13.51 -6.69 -12.31
C GLU A 30 14.38 -7.25 -11.18
N SER A 31 13.90 -8.28 -10.50
CA SER A 31 14.60 -8.95 -9.41
C SER A 31 15.72 -9.83 -9.99
N GLY A 32 16.98 -9.42 -9.86
CA GLY A 32 18.17 -10.07 -10.44
C GLY A 32 18.50 -11.51 -9.98
N GLY A 33 17.52 -12.26 -9.45
CA GLY A 33 17.63 -13.67 -9.06
C GLY A 33 16.29 -14.26 -8.56
N ASP A 34 16.16 -15.59 -8.58
CA ASP A 34 14.92 -16.33 -8.27
C ASP A 34 14.38 -16.02 -6.86
N ALA A 35 15.25 -16.01 -5.85
CA ALA A 35 14.87 -15.68 -4.46
C ALA A 35 14.40 -14.22 -4.28
N LEU A 36 14.97 -13.28 -5.03
CA LEU A 36 14.55 -11.88 -4.99
C LEU A 36 13.20 -11.70 -5.70
N ALA A 37 12.95 -12.47 -6.76
CA ALA A 37 11.67 -12.51 -7.45
C ALA A 37 10.56 -13.10 -6.57
N GLU A 38 10.86 -14.15 -5.79
CA GLU A 38 9.94 -14.69 -4.78
C GLU A 38 9.61 -13.64 -3.70
N LEU A 39 10.61 -12.92 -3.18
CA LEU A 39 10.38 -11.84 -2.23
C LEU A 39 9.51 -10.71 -2.82
N ALA A 40 9.74 -10.32 -4.08
CA ALA A 40 8.89 -9.36 -4.78
C ALA A 40 7.43 -9.86 -4.89
N GLY A 41 7.25 -11.17 -5.14
CA GLY A 41 5.94 -11.82 -5.15
C GLY A 41 5.25 -11.76 -3.79
N LEU A 42 5.98 -12.03 -2.70
CA LEU A 42 5.45 -11.93 -1.34
C LEU A 42 5.06 -10.51 -0.96
N VAL A 43 5.89 -9.51 -1.31
CA VAL A 43 5.57 -8.09 -1.09
C VAL A 43 4.27 -7.70 -1.80
N ARG A 44 4.07 -8.13 -3.05
CA ARG A 44 2.82 -7.86 -3.79
C ARG A 44 1.62 -8.53 -3.15
N LYS A 45 1.74 -9.81 -2.83
CA LYS A 45 0.64 -10.58 -2.22
C LYS A 45 0.20 -9.96 -0.90
N GLU A 46 1.15 -9.56 -0.06
CA GLU A 46 0.85 -8.93 1.22
C GLU A 46 0.24 -7.52 1.04
N ALA A 47 0.68 -6.76 0.02
CA ALA A 47 0.07 -5.49 -0.31
C ALA A 47 -1.39 -5.64 -0.77
N ASP A 48 -1.67 -6.62 -1.62
CA ASP A 48 -3.03 -6.91 -2.09
C ASP A 48 -3.93 -7.41 -0.94
N GLU A 49 -3.38 -8.19 0.01
CA GLU A 49 -4.11 -8.58 1.22
C GLU A 49 -4.46 -7.37 2.09
N LEU A 50 -3.52 -6.44 2.28
CA LEU A 50 -3.75 -5.21 3.02
C LEU A 50 -4.80 -4.31 2.35
N ASP A 51 -4.82 -4.26 1.02
CA ASP A 51 -5.86 -3.57 0.24
C ASP A 51 -7.23 -4.21 0.46
N GLY A 52 -7.31 -5.55 0.40
CA GLY A 52 -8.55 -6.28 0.67
C GLY A 52 -9.09 -6.07 2.10
N ILE A 53 -8.20 -6.00 3.10
CA ILE A 53 -8.62 -5.69 4.48
C ILE A 53 -9.16 -4.26 4.58
N ALA A 54 -8.52 -3.30 3.90
CA ALA A 54 -8.98 -1.91 3.89
C ALA A 54 -10.38 -1.78 3.25
N GLU A 55 -10.62 -2.47 2.14
CA GLU A 55 -11.92 -2.50 1.47
C GLU A 55 -13.01 -3.12 2.36
N GLN A 56 -12.70 -4.22 3.06
CA GLN A 56 -13.64 -4.85 4.00
C GLN A 56 -13.97 -3.94 5.19
N LEU A 57 -12.97 -3.25 5.74
CA LEU A 57 -13.17 -2.28 6.82
C LEU A 57 -14.07 -1.14 6.37
N GLN A 58 -13.84 -0.58 5.18
CA GLN A 58 -14.69 0.47 4.64
C GLN A 58 -16.13 -0.02 4.46
N SER A 59 -16.31 -1.19 3.84
CA SER A 59 -17.64 -1.78 3.60
C SER A 59 -18.41 -2.02 4.91
N LEU A 60 -17.75 -2.52 5.95
CA LEU A 60 -18.37 -2.73 7.26
C LEU A 60 -18.67 -1.42 7.99
N ALA A 61 -17.81 -0.41 7.85
CA ALA A 61 -18.04 0.91 8.43
C ALA A 61 -19.26 1.58 7.78
N GLU A 62 -19.36 1.55 6.45
CA GLU A 62 -20.52 2.05 5.71
C GLU A 62 -21.81 1.32 6.13
N TYR A 63 -21.76 -0.01 6.23
CA TYR A 63 -22.89 -0.79 6.72
C TYR A 63 -23.31 -0.39 8.14
N ALA A 64 -22.35 -0.26 9.07
CA ALA A 64 -22.62 0.16 10.44
C ALA A 64 -23.23 1.57 10.51
N ILE A 65 -22.72 2.50 9.71
CA ILE A 65 -23.26 3.86 9.59
C ILE A 65 -24.71 3.81 9.14
N ASP A 66 -25.05 3.01 8.14
CA ASP A 66 -26.41 2.91 7.63
C ASP A 66 -27.36 2.27 8.63
N GLN A 67 -26.92 1.26 9.39
CA GLN A 67 -27.71 0.71 10.50
C GLN A 67 -27.95 1.76 11.59
N LEU A 68 -26.92 2.52 11.98
CA LEU A 68 -27.04 3.59 12.98
C LEU A 68 -27.98 4.71 12.53
N LYS A 69 -27.96 5.10 11.25
CA LYS A 69 -28.89 6.10 10.70
C LYS A 69 -30.35 5.67 10.91
N VAL A 70 -30.68 4.43 10.58
CA VAL A 70 -32.03 3.87 10.74
C VAL A 70 -32.50 3.96 12.20
N ILE A 71 -31.61 3.69 13.16
CA ILE A 71 -31.90 3.82 14.59
C ILE A 71 -32.12 5.30 14.97
N THR A 72 -31.22 6.20 14.57
CA THR A 72 -31.28 7.63 14.92
C THR A 72 -32.51 8.33 14.34
N GLU A 73 -33.04 7.84 13.22
CA GLU A 73 -34.28 8.34 12.60
C GLU A 73 -35.54 7.72 13.23
N GLY A 74 -35.39 6.88 14.25
CA GLY A 74 -36.50 6.20 14.92
C GLY A 74 -37.22 5.20 14.02
N ARG A 75 -36.62 4.75 12.91
CA ARG A 75 -37.22 3.74 12.02
C ARG A 75 -37.11 2.32 12.58
N ASP A 76 -36.38 2.14 13.69
CA ASP A 76 -36.11 0.85 14.32
C ASP A 76 -36.98 0.54 15.57
N GLN A 77 -38.02 1.35 15.84
CA GLN A 77 -38.84 1.30 17.08
C GLN A 77 -39.42 -0.08 17.46
N TYR A 78 -39.52 -1.02 16.52
CA TYR A 78 -40.06 -2.36 16.74
C TYR A 78 -39.01 -3.49 16.66
N ARG A 79 -37.73 -3.18 16.39
CA ARG A 79 -36.67 -4.16 16.09
C ARG A 79 -35.38 -3.98 16.89
N HIS A 80 -35.35 -3.08 17.88
CA HIS A 80 -34.17 -2.74 18.69
C HIS A 80 -33.27 -3.91 19.10
N ARG A 81 -33.82 -5.02 19.61
CA ARG A 81 -32.98 -6.19 19.99
C ARG A 81 -32.25 -6.86 18.83
N SER A 82 -32.84 -6.87 17.63
CA SER A 82 -32.21 -7.46 16.45
C SER A 82 -31.11 -6.55 15.91
N THR A 83 -31.35 -5.25 15.89
CA THR A 83 -30.40 -4.26 15.34
C THR A 83 -29.21 -4.06 16.27
N ASP A 84 -29.42 -4.07 17.60
CA ASP A 84 -28.34 -4.06 18.60
C ASP A 84 -27.40 -5.26 18.44
N GLY A 85 -27.93 -6.47 18.24
CA GLY A 85 -27.11 -7.66 18.03
C GLY A 85 -26.29 -7.61 16.74
N VAL A 86 -26.86 -7.04 15.67
CA VAL A 86 -26.14 -6.83 14.39
C VAL A 86 -25.01 -5.82 14.56
N LEU A 87 -25.25 -4.70 15.25
CA LEU A 87 -24.22 -3.70 15.51
C LEU A 87 -23.11 -4.23 16.41
N GLN A 88 -23.44 -5.01 17.45
CA GLN A 88 -22.44 -5.67 18.30
C GLN A 88 -21.56 -6.64 17.50
N LEU A 89 -22.16 -7.48 16.66
CA LEU A 89 -21.40 -8.40 15.79
C LEU A 89 -20.55 -7.63 14.77
N THR A 90 -21.07 -6.53 14.23
CA THR A 90 -20.35 -5.69 13.27
C THR A 90 -19.16 -5.01 13.93
N GLY A 91 -19.31 -4.50 15.16
CA GLY A 91 -18.22 -3.94 15.96
C GLY A 91 -17.09 -4.95 16.18
N LEU A 92 -17.42 -6.18 16.62
CA LEU A 92 -16.43 -7.25 16.78
C LEU A 92 -15.68 -7.57 15.49
N ARG A 93 -16.37 -7.57 14.33
CA ARG A 93 -15.75 -7.80 13.03
C ARG A 93 -14.79 -6.67 12.64
N ILE A 94 -15.17 -5.43 12.90
CA ILE A 94 -14.30 -4.26 12.69
C ILE A 94 -13.03 -4.39 13.54
N ASP A 95 -13.16 -4.71 14.83
CA ASP A 95 -12.00 -4.86 15.73
C ASP A 95 -11.04 -5.97 15.27
N MET A 96 -11.58 -7.12 14.85
CA MET A 96 -10.76 -8.21 14.31
C MET A 96 -10.03 -7.80 13.03
N LEU A 97 -10.70 -7.09 12.11
CA LEU A 97 -10.06 -6.61 10.89
C LEU A 97 -9.03 -5.51 11.16
N LEU A 98 -9.23 -4.65 12.16
CA LEU A 98 -8.23 -3.66 12.57
C LEU A 98 -6.97 -4.33 13.12
N ALA A 99 -7.13 -5.36 13.96
CA ALA A 99 -5.99 -6.14 14.45
C ALA A 99 -5.24 -6.81 13.29
N ARG A 100 -5.97 -7.42 12.35
CA ARG A 100 -5.40 -8.07 11.17
C ARG A 100 -4.71 -7.06 10.24
N ARG A 101 -5.28 -5.87 10.06
CA ARG A 101 -4.66 -4.75 9.32
C ARG A 101 -3.32 -4.36 9.95
N GLY A 102 -3.26 -4.25 11.28
CA GLY A 102 -2.03 -3.94 12.01
C GLY A 102 -0.94 -4.98 11.77
N ALA A 103 -1.29 -6.26 11.84
CA ALA A 103 -0.36 -7.36 11.56
C ALA A 103 0.13 -7.35 10.09
N ALA A 104 -0.77 -7.16 9.12
CA ALA A 104 -0.42 -7.09 7.71
C ALA A 104 0.52 -5.92 7.39
N VAL A 105 0.30 -4.74 7.99
CA VAL A 105 1.22 -3.59 7.84
C VAL A 105 2.61 -3.91 8.38
N GLN A 106 2.70 -4.56 9.55
CA GLN A 106 3.99 -4.96 10.13
C GLN A 106 4.71 -5.97 9.23
N HIS A 107 3.99 -6.98 8.74
CA HIS A 107 4.55 -8.00 7.86
C HIS A 107 5.02 -7.42 6.52
N LEU A 108 4.19 -6.56 5.90
CA LEU A 108 4.54 -5.85 4.67
C LEU A 108 5.78 -4.97 4.84
N THR A 109 5.91 -4.28 5.97
CA THR A 109 7.07 -3.45 6.28
C THR A 109 8.33 -4.29 6.42
N ALA A 110 8.25 -5.44 7.10
CA ALA A 110 9.35 -6.38 7.24
C ALA A 110 9.79 -6.98 5.88
N LEU A 111 8.84 -7.38 5.04
CA LEU A 111 9.11 -7.86 3.68
C LEU A 111 9.77 -6.79 2.81
N CYS A 112 9.27 -5.55 2.86
CA CYS A 112 9.90 -4.42 2.16
C CYS A 112 11.33 -4.17 2.63
N ALA A 113 11.60 -4.26 3.93
CA ALA A 113 12.95 -4.12 4.47
C ALA A 113 13.88 -5.25 4.01
N ALA A 114 13.42 -6.51 4.05
CA ALA A 114 14.17 -7.66 3.55
C ALA A 114 14.47 -7.54 2.05
N TYR A 115 13.47 -7.14 1.25
CA TYR A 115 13.64 -6.90 -0.18
C TYR A 115 14.69 -5.83 -0.47
N LYS A 116 14.67 -4.70 0.27
CA LYS A 116 15.70 -3.65 0.13
C LYS A 116 17.10 -4.12 0.46
N GLN A 117 17.26 -4.95 1.50
CA GLN A 117 18.56 -5.47 1.90
C GLN A 117 19.11 -6.48 0.91
N ALA A 118 18.23 -7.29 0.31
CA ALA A 118 18.60 -8.30 -0.68
C ALA A 118 18.78 -7.71 -2.10
N SER A 119 18.15 -6.57 -2.39
CA SER A 119 18.29 -5.90 -3.69
C SER A 119 19.70 -5.33 -3.83
N PRO A 120 20.38 -5.56 -4.97
CA PRO A 120 21.65 -4.91 -5.23
C PRO A 120 21.47 -3.39 -5.15
N PRO A 121 22.44 -2.65 -4.59
CA PRO A 121 22.37 -1.19 -4.54
C PRO A 121 22.23 -0.67 -5.97
N ALA A 122 21.18 0.11 -6.22
CA ALA A 122 21.02 0.80 -7.49
C ALA A 122 22.34 1.56 -7.76
N ALA A 123 22.99 1.26 -8.87
CA ALA A 123 24.23 1.90 -9.26
C ALA A 123 24.00 3.41 -9.23
N VAL A 124 24.63 4.09 -8.27
CA VAL A 124 24.70 5.55 -8.24
C VAL A 124 25.32 5.95 -9.58
N PRO A 125 24.69 6.82 -10.40
CA PRO A 125 25.32 7.26 -11.63
C PRO A 125 26.65 7.91 -11.24
N ALA A 126 27.75 7.34 -11.75
CA ALA A 126 29.09 7.85 -11.49
C ALA A 126 29.13 9.36 -11.85
N PRO A 127 29.59 10.24 -10.94
CA PRO A 127 29.74 11.65 -11.28
C PRO A 127 30.84 11.80 -12.35
N GLY A 128 30.44 12.20 -13.55
CA GLY A 128 31.29 12.95 -14.49
C GLY A 128 32.46 12.19 -15.13
N LEU A 129 32.16 11.46 -16.22
CA LEU A 129 33.10 11.40 -17.35
C LEU A 129 32.90 12.68 -18.17
N ALA A 130 33.61 13.75 -17.77
CA ALA A 130 33.77 14.92 -18.63
C ALA A 130 34.45 14.48 -19.94
N PRO A 131 34.00 14.98 -21.11
CA PRO A 131 34.66 14.66 -22.37
C PRO A 131 36.09 15.23 -22.35
N SER A 132 37.05 14.33 -22.60
CA SER A 132 38.47 14.67 -22.75
C SER A 132 38.65 15.69 -23.90
N PRO A 133 39.18 16.90 -23.67
CA PRO A 133 39.46 17.82 -24.75
C PRO A 133 40.67 17.30 -25.55
N ALA A 134 40.42 17.01 -26.83
CA ALA A 134 41.46 16.62 -27.79
C ALA A 134 42.58 17.69 -27.85
N PRO A 135 43.85 17.29 -28.07
CA PRO A 135 44.96 18.22 -28.10
C PRO A 135 44.90 19.12 -29.34
N ALA A 136 44.84 20.43 -29.12
CA ALA A 136 44.91 21.43 -30.18
C ALA A 136 46.28 21.36 -30.88
N ARG A 137 46.27 21.00 -32.16
CA ARG A 137 47.43 20.94 -33.04
C ARG A 137 47.95 22.38 -33.27
N ARG A 138 49.10 22.70 -32.68
CA ARG A 138 49.83 23.96 -32.88
C ARG A 138 50.42 23.99 -34.29
N ALA A 139 49.72 24.62 -35.24
CA ALA A 139 50.31 24.99 -36.53
C ALA A 139 51.08 26.30 -36.34
N ALA A 140 52.41 26.18 -36.38
CA ALA A 140 53.34 27.29 -36.31
C ALA A 140 53.31 28.13 -37.59
N ARG A 141 53.49 29.44 -37.40
CA ARG A 141 53.81 30.42 -38.43
C ARG A 141 55.01 29.99 -39.29
N ARG A 142 54.90 30.15 -40.60
CA ARG A 142 55.88 30.86 -41.45
C ARG A 142 55.27 31.19 -42.80
#